data_AF-A0A956DW99-F1
#
_entry.id   AF-A0A956DW99-F1
#
_cell.length_a   1.000
_cell.length_b   1.000
_cell.length_c   1.000
_cell.angle_alpha   90.00
_cell.angle_beta   90.00
_cell.angle_gamma   90.00
#
_symmetry.space_group_name_H-M   'P 1'
#
loop_
_entity.id
_entity.type
_entity.pdbx_description
1 polymer ?
#
loop_
_entity_poly.entity_id
_entity_poly.type
_entity_poly.pdbx_seq_one_letter_code
_entity_poly.pdbx_strand_id
1 'polypeptide(L)'
;MSHSSPPPTSSRERRSPRAALLAAALTLGASACVGAIGGDDGDGTSPTDKVPSTPTNFVCDDSLVPTSLPLRRLSLAQYRNTVGDLVRWLAPSDADSILTDVEPALASVPDDTRIGPDKHFAAYGRLDQAVQQAHVDATYGVAEAVGAAIAASPARLAAAAGDCAVDGDASNDEDCLAELIRAFGEQALRRPVTDEDVAFYAQPAGAAPFEAADYGDVIALLMTSPHMLYFVEHGRDEAGDKVALDGYELASRLSYHFWQTLPDEALFEAARSGELLTEAGYQAQVDRLFASPRTRDALGAFFREWLENTVLE
;
A
#
# COMPACT_ATOMS: atom_id res chain seq x y z
N MET A 1 -46.85 -36.64 19.32
CA MET A 1 -48.04 -36.46 18.47
C MET A 1 -47.80 -35.20 17.65
N SER A 2 -47.40 -35.37 16.38
CA SER A 2 -48.25 -35.08 15.20
C SER A 2 -48.38 -33.57 14.99
N HIS A 3 -47.60 -33.01 14.04
CA HIS A 3 -48.09 -32.50 12.74
C HIS A 3 -48.87 -31.18 12.88
N SER A 4 -48.73 -30.13 12.06
CA SER A 4 -48.41 -30.05 10.64
C SER A 4 -48.16 -28.58 10.28
N SER A 5 -47.38 -28.35 9.22
CA SER A 5 -47.32 -27.08 8.47
C SER A 5 -48.67 -26.69 7.86
N PRO A 6 -48.93 -25.40 7.62
CA PRO A 6 -49.87 -24.92 6.61
C PRO A 6 -49.17 -24.41 5.33
N PRO A 7 -49.92 -24.19 4.23
CA PRO A 7 -49.52 -24.50 2.84
C PRO A 7 -49.17 -23.26 1.97
N PRO A 8 -48.76 -23.44 0.69
CA PRO A 8 -48.38 -22.37 -0.22
C PRO A 8 -49.55 -21.85 -1.07
N THR A 9 -49.52 -20.57 -1.43
CA THR A 9 -50.37 -19.94 -2.45
C THR A 9 -49.60 -18.77 -3.05
N SER A 10 -49.70 -18.37 -4.32
CA SER A 10 -50.23 -18.96 -5.55
C SER A 10 -49.67 -18.09 -6.68
N SER A 11 -49.29 -18.72 -7.78
CA SER A 11 -48.95 -18.10 -9.06
C SER A 11 -50.01 -17.10 -9.56
N ARG A 12 -49.56 -15.95 -10.05
CA ARG A 12 -50.29 -15.21 -11.09
C ARG A 12 -49.32 -14.52 -12.04
N GLU A 13 -49.01 -15.22 -13.13
CA GLU A 13 -48.73 -14.56 -14.40
C GLU A 13 -49.94 -13.70 -14.77
N ARG A 14 -49.71 -12.44 -15.16
CA ARG A 14 -50.55 -11.82 -16.18
C ARG A 14 -49.74 -10.84 -17.01
N ARG A 15 -49.84 -11.10 -18.30
CA ARG A 15 -49.30 -10.41 -19.46
C ARG A 15 -49.59 -8.91 -19.45
N SER A 16 -48.62 -8.18 -19.99
CA SER A 16 -48.68 -6.80 -20.49
C SER A 16 -49.92 -6.48 -21.31
N PRO A 17 -50.29 -5.18 -21.36
CA PRO A 17 -50.53 -4.54 -22.64
C PRO A 17 -49.68 -3.29 -22.84
N ARG A 18 -49.34 -3.09 -24.11
CA ARG A 18 -48.59 -1.97 -24.69
C ARG A 18 -49.29 -0.63 -24.44
N ALA A 19 -48.51 0.40 -24.11
CA ALA A 19 -48.84 1.78 -24.40
C ALA A 19 -47.56 2.51 -24.83
N ALA A 20 -47.68 3.25 -25.92
CA ALA A 20 -46.62 3.91 -26.67
C ALA A 20 -46.39 5.36 -26.21
N LEU A 21 -45.31 5.94 -26.74
CA LEU A 21 -44.88 7.36 -26.72
C LEU A 21 -44.19 7.79 -25.41
N LEU A 22 -43.06 8.51 -25.40
CA LEU A 22 -42.45 9.42 -26.36
C LEU A 22 -40.91 9.26 -26.42
N ALA A 23 -40.36 9.60 -27.58
CA ALA A 23 -38.94 9.77 -27.82
C ALA A 23 -38.37 10.93 -26.99
N ALA A 24 -37.31 10.64 -26.23
CA ALA A 24 -36.29 11.60 -25.84
C ALA A 24 -34.94 10.91 -26.00
N ALA A 25 -34.32 11.09 -27.17
CA ALA A 25 -32.94 10.71 -27.41
C ALA A 25 -32.05 11.65 -26.60
N LEU A 26 -31.64 11.23 -25.40
CA LEU A 26 -30.44 11.78 -24.76
C LEU A 26 -29.26 10.94 -25.21
N THR A 27 -28.51 11.49 -26.15
CA THR A 27 -27.15 11.08 -26.48
C THR A 27 -26.28 11.22 -25.22
N LEU A 28 -25.99 10.11 -24.52
CA LEU A 28 -24.83 10.08 -23.64
C LEU A 28 -23.59 10.15 -24.54
N GLY A 29 -22.94 11.30 -24.53
CA GLY A 29 -21.65 11.51 -25.17
C GLY A 29 -20.61 10.64 -24.48
N ALA A 30 -20.26 9.52 -25.11
CA ALA A 30 -18.95 8.92 -24.92
C ALA A 30 -17.93 9.91 -25.48
N SER A 31 -17.34 10.75 -24.63
CA SER A 31 -16.12 11.47 -24.99
C SER A 31 -14.97 10.47 -24.88
N ALA A 32 -14.84 9.67 -25.93
CA ALA A 32 -13.59 9.00 -26.22
C ALA A 32 -12.53 10.09 -26.45
N CYS A 33 -11.34 9.93 -25.85
CA CYS A 33 -10.19 10.75 -26.20
C CYS A 33 -9.98 10.65 -27.72
N VAL A 34 -10.26 11.72 -28.45
CA VAL A 34 -9.95 11.79 -29.88
C VAL A 34 -8.47 12.18 -29.99
N GLY A 35 -7.62 11.18 -30.20
CA GLY A 35 -6.31 11.42 -30.78
C GLY A 35 -6.49 11.69 -32.28
N ALA A 36 -6.15 12.90 -32.72
CA ALA A 36 -6.07 13.19 -34.15
C ALA A 36 -4.82 12.53 -34.74
N ILE A 37 -5.00 11.43 -35.49
CA ILE A 37 -3.99 10.99 -36.46
C ILE A 37 -4.27 11.77 -37.73
N GLY A 38 -3.29 12.56 -38.15
CA GLY A 38 -3.44 13.69 -39.08
C GLY A 38 -4.28 13.43 -40.32
N GLY A 39 -5.17 14.39 -40.60
CA GLY A 39 -5.75 14.60 -41.92
C GLY A 39 -5.44 16.02 -42.37
N ASP A 40 -4.83 16.15 -43.54
CA ASP A 40 -5.33 17.09 -44.54
C ASP A 40 -4.92 16.59 -45.94
N ASP A 41 -5.88 16.61 -46.86
CA ASP A 41 -5.73 16.19 -48.25
C ASP A 41 -4.94 17.24 -49.05
N GLY A 42 -3.89 16.82 -49.77
CA GLY A 42 -3.13 17.72 -50.63
C GLY A 42 -2.07 17.01 -51.48
N ASP A 43 -2.34 16.93 -52.77
CA ASP A 43 -1.56 16.43 -53.90
C ASP A 43 -0.02 16.61 -53.84
N GLY A 44 0.70 15.49 -54.06
CA GLY A 44 1.96 15.40 -54.80
C GLY A 44 3.22 16.11 -54.28
N THR A 45 4.13 15.39 -53.61
CA THR A 45 5.54 15.11 -54.03
C THR A 45 6.40 14.53 -52.89
N SER A 46 7.16 13.47 -53.24
CA SER A 46 8.35 12.81 -52.62
C SER A 46 8.53 12.69 -51.08
N PRO A 47 8.89 11.49 -50.56
CA PRO A 47 9.08 11.23 -49.14
C PRO A 47 10.53 11.48 -48.70
N THR A 48 10.85 12.70 -48.27
CA THR A 48 12.00 12.95 -47.38
C THR A 48 11.63 14.06 -46.41
N ASP A 49 11.80 13.78 -45.12
CA ASP A 49 11.72 14.70 -43.96
C ASP A 49 10.33 15.14 -43.47
N LYS A 50 9.74 14.36 -42.55
CA LYS A 50 9.06 14.88 -41.33
C LYS A 50 8.99 13.79 -40.26
N VAL A 51 10.04 13.63 -39.46
CA VAL A 51 9.88 13.09 -38.10
C VAL A 51 9.47 14.27 -37.23
N PRO A 52 8.29 14.30 -36.60
CA PRO A 52 7.97 15.32 -35.60
C PRO A 52 8.90 15.11 -34.40
N SER A 53 9.98 15.89 -34.35
CA SER A 53 10.85 16.00 -33.19
C SER A 53 10.17 16.88 -32.15
N THR A 54 9.57 16.24 -31.16
CA THR A 54 9.46 16.62 -29.73
C THR A 54 8.19 15.93 -29.22
N PRO A 55 8.26 14.89 -28.36
CA PRO A 55 7.06 14.40 -27.69
C PRO A 55 6.46 15.59 -26.95
N THR A 56 5.20 15.92 -27.26
CA THR A 56 4.46 16.95 -26.54
C THR A 56 4.50 16.58 -25.06
N ASN A 57 5.18 17.39 -24.25
CA ASN A 57 5.21 17.22 -22.81
C ASN A 57 3.77 17.02 -22.34
N PHE A 58 3.54 15.95 -21.58
CA PHE A 58 2.27 15.76 -20.90
C PHE A 58 2.05 16.99 -19.99
N VAL A 59 1.06 17.81 -20.32
CA VAL A 59 0.66 18.95 -19.49
C VAL A 59 -0.52 18.50 -18.66
N CYS A 60 -0.32 18.41 -17.33
CA CYS A 60 -1.40 18.15 -16.40
C CYS A 60 -2.45 19.26 -16.51
N ASP A 61 -3.73 18.90 -16.59
CA ASP A 61 -4.82 19.86 -16.43
C ASP A 61 -5.02 20.10 -14.93
N ASP A 62 -4.76 21.33 -14.52
CA ASP A 62 -4.81 21.68 -13.11
C ASP A 62 -6.22 21.73 -12.50
N SER A 63 -7.25 21.72 -13.34
CA SER A 63 -8.66 21.76 -12.93
C SER A 63 -9.28 20.38 -12.68
N LEU A 64 -8.58 19.29 -13.01
CA LEU A 64 -9.07 17.94 -12.79
C LEU A 64 -8.92 17.54 -11.31
N VAL A 65 -10.07 17.35 -10.65
CA VAL A 65 -10.15 16.81 -9.29
C VAL A 65 -10.65 15.36 -9.36
N PRO A 66 -9.94 14.38 -8.74
CA PRO A 66 -10.43 13.02 -8.65
C PRO A 66 -11.77 12.97 -7.92
N THR A 67 -12.76 12.26 -8.46
CA THR A 67 -14.12 12.15 -7.90
C THR A 67 -14.16 11.52 -6.49
N SER A 68 -13.17 10.70 -6.17
CA SER A 68 -12.69 10.34 -4.84
C SER A 68 -11.50 9.39 -5.05
N LEU A 69 -10.45 9.54 -4.26
CA LEU A 69 -9.42 8.51 -4.15
C LEU A 69 -9.67 7.83 -2.81
N PRO A 70 -10.23 6.60 -2.77
CA PRO A 70 -10.23 5.86 -1.52
C PRO A 70 -8.78 5.73 -1.04
N LEU A 71 -8.58 5.80 0.28
CA LEU A 71 -7.26 5.61 0.88
C LEU A 71 -6.67 4.32 0.32
N ARG A 72 -5.53 4.41 -0.35
CA ARG A 72 -4.97 3.25 -1.06
C ARG A 72 -4.35 2.29 -0.06
N ARG A 73 -4.85 1.07 0.00
CA ARG A 73 -4.24 -0.03 0.77
C ARG A 73 -2.96 -0.49 0.07
N LEU A 74 -2.01 -1.01 0.84
CA LEU A 74 -0.94 -1.84 0.28
C LEU A 74 -1.57 -3.02 -0.47
N SER A 75 -1.12 -3.29 -1.69
CA SER A 75 -1.40 -4.58 -2.34
C SER A 75 -0.83 -5.71 -1.51
N LEU A 76 -1.32 -6.94 -1.67
CA LEU A 76 -0.81 -8.12 -0.98
C LEU A 76 0.70 -8.28 -1.20
N ALA A 77 1.18 -8.03 -2.43
CA ALA A 77 2.62 -8.06 -2.73
C ALA A 77 3.39 -6.98 -1.95
N GLN A 78 2.88 -5.75 -1.93
CA GLN A 78 3.48 -4.65 -1.17
C GLN A 78 3.49 -4.94 0.34
N TYR A 79 2.38 -5.47 0.86
CA TYR A 79 2.24 -5.84 2.28
C TYR A 79 3.24 -6.94 2.65
N ARG A 80 3.30 -8.04 1.88
CA ARG A 80 4.26 -9.14 2.12
C ARG A 80 5.71 -8.67 2.08
N ASN A 81 6.08 -7.86 1.09
CA ASN A 81 7.44 -7.29 1.01
C ASN A 81 7.75 -6.39 2.20
N THR A 82 6.78 -5.56 2.61
CA THR A 82 6.92 -4.65 3.77
C THR A 82 7.11 -5.44 5.06
N VAL A 83 6.30 -6.46 5.31
CA VAL A 83 6.47 -7.37 6.47
C VAL A 83 7.84 -8.03 6.43
N GLY A 84 8.27 -8.49 5.25
CA GLY A 84 9.60 -9.07 5.04
C GLY A 84 10.74 -8.13 5.45
N ASP A 85 10.68 -6.87 5.00
CA ASP A 85 11.70 -5.87 5.31
C ASP A 85 11.65 -5.45 6.79
N LEU A 86 10.47 -5.33 7.40
CA LEU A 86 10.31 -5.04 8.82
C LEU A 86 10.87 -6.16 9.71
N VAL A 87 10.62 -7.43 9.36
CA VAL A 87 11.20 -8.58 10.08
C VAL A 87 12.72 -8.61 9.95
N ARG A 88 13.26 -8.32 8.76
CA ARG A 88 14.71 -8.20 8.55
C ARG A 88 15.31 -7.03 9.32
N TRP A 89 14.56 -5.95 9.52
CA TRP A 89 14.99 -4.84 10.34
C TRP A 89 15.01 -5.21 11.82
N LEU A 90 13.94 -5.85 12.32
CA LEU A 90 13.78 -6.24 13.73
C LEU A 90 14.78 -7.31 14.18
N ALA A 91 15.04 -8.31 13.34
CA ALA A 91 15.91 -9.43 13.69
C ALA A 91 16.72 -9.92 12.47
N PRO A 92 17.74 -9.16 12.02
CA PRO A 92 18.44 -9.43 10.76
C PRO A 92 19.03 -10.84 10.66
N SER A 93 19.58 -11.36 11.77
CA SER A 93 20.23 -12.67 11.82
C SER A 93 19.24 -13.85 11.79
N ASP A 94 18.00 -13.62 12.22
CA ASP A 94 16.97 -14.66 12.39
C ASP A 94 15.79 -14.49 11.42
N ALA A 95 15.85 -13.50 10.54
CA ALA A 95 14.74 -13.07 9.70
C ALA A 95 14.14 -14.20 8.86
N ASP A 96 14.98 -15.05 8.25
CA ASP A 96 14.51 -16.16 7.42
C ASP A 96 13.74 -17.22 8.24
N SER A 97 14.16 -17.47 9.48
CA SER A 97 13.43 -18.35 10.39
C SER A 97 12.08 -17.74 10.78
N ILE A 98 12.07 -16.45 11.14
CA ILE A 98 10.83 -15.75 11.52
C ILE A 98 9.85 -15.71 10.34
N LEU A 99 10.33 -15.41 9.13
CA LEU A 99 9.48 -15.38 7.94
C LEU A 99 8.92 -16.77 7.59
N THR A 100 9.65 -17.84 7.89
CA THR A 100 9.13 -19.21 7.77
C THR A 100 8.01 -19.46 8.78
N ASP A 101 8.18 -19.02 10.02
CA ASP A 101 7.19 -19.18 11.09
C ASP A 101 5.91 -18.36 10.84
N VAL A 102 6.05 -17.18 10.24
CA VAL A 102 4.96 -16.22 9.98
C VAL A 102 4.21 -16.50 8.67
N GLU A 103 4.78 -17.25 7.72
CA GLU A 103 4.15 -17.53 6.42
C GLU A 103 2.71 -18.08 6.52
N PRO A 104 2.36 -19.02 7.41
CA PRO A 104 0.97 -19.46 7.53
C PRO A 104 -0.02 -18.32 7.79
N ALA A 105 0.38 -17.29 8.55
CA ALA A 105 -0.42 -16.08 8.76
C ALA A 105 -0.45 -15.21 7.49
N LEU A 106 0.67 -15.02 6.82
CA LEU A 106 0.74 -14.23 5.57
C LEU A 106 -0.09 -14.86 4.44
N ALA A 107 -0.12 -16.19 4.36
CA ALA A 107 -0.95 -16.93 3.40
C ALA A 107 -2.46 -16.79 3.66
N SER A 108 -2.86 -16.34 4.85
CA SER A 108 -4.28 -16.09 5.18
C SER A 108 -4.79 -14.73 4.71
N VAL A 109 -3.89 -13.82 4.32
CA VAL A 109 -4.27 -12.49 3.81
C VAL A 109 -4.94 -12.67 2.45
N PRO A 110 -6.17 -12.15 2.26
CA PRO A 110 -6.89 -12.31 1.00
C PRO A 110 -6.12 -11.76 -0.21
N ASP A 111 -6.23 -12.47 -1.33
CA ASP A 111 -5.67 -12.02 -2.61
C ASP A 111 -6.33 -10.72 -3.09
N ASP A 112 -5.54 -9.86 -3.74
CA ASP A 112 -6.08 -8.66 -4.37
C ASP A 112 -6.90 -9.04 -5.62
N THR A 113 -8.15 -8.59 -5.68
CA THR A 113 -9.02 -8.82 -6.83
C THR A 113 -9.17 -7.56 -7.67
N ARG A 114 -9.22 -7.70 -8.99
CA ARG A 114 -9.48 -6.58 -9.91
C ARG A 114 -10.99 -6.39 -10.07
N ILE A 115 -11.45 -5.15 -9.91
CA ILE A 115 -12.85 -4.75 -10.15
C ILE A 115 -12.89 -3.76 -11.33
N GLY A 116 -13.81 -3.99 -12.27
CA GLY A 116 -14.00 -3.12 -13.45
C GLY A 116 -15.27 -3.50 -14.24
N PRO A 117 -15.84 -2.56 -15.03
CA PRO A 117 -17.15 -2.72 -15.62
C PRO A 117 -17.25 -3.73 -16.77
N ASP A 118 -16.14 -4.27 -17.31
CA ASP A 118 -16.19 -5.26 -18.38
C ASP A 118 -14.95 -6.15 -18.44
N LYS A 119 -15.13 -7.47 -18.56
CA LYS A 119 -14.04 -8.44 -18.81
C LYS A 119 -13.42 -8.28 -20.21
N HIS A 120 -14.11 -7.58 -21.12
CA HIS A 120 -13.72 -7.44 -22.52
C HIS A 120 -12.93 -6.16 -22.84
N PHE A 121 -12.97 -5.13 -21.98
CA PHE A 121 -12.21 -3.88 -22.12
C PHE A 121 -11.19 -3.71 -20.99
N ALA A 122 -10.44 -4.79 -20.72
CA ALA A 122 -9.54 -5.03 -19.60
C ALA A 122 -8.32 -4.07 -19.45
N ALA A 123 -8.35 -2.87 -20.04
CA ALA A 123 -7.21 -1.96 -20.00
C ALA A 123 -7.08 -1.19 -18.67
N TYR A 124 -8.18 -1.00 -17.91
CA TYR A 124 -8.16 -0.19 -16.69
C TYR A 124 -9.01 -0.79 -15.56
N GLY A 125 -8.67 -2.01 -15.14
CA GLY A 125 -9.17 -2.55 -13.87
C GLY A 125 -8.45 -1.91 -12.68
N ARG A 126 -9.17 -1.63 -11.59
CA ARG A 126 -8.55 -1.18 -10.33
C ARG A 126 -8.51 -2.35 -9.35
N LEU A 127 -7.50 -2.39 -8.48
CA LEU A 127 -7.52 -3.31 -7.35
C LEU A 127 -8.67 -2.93 -6.42
N ASP A 128 -9.40 -3.92 -5.93
CA ASP A 128 -10.39 -3.74 -4.89
C ASP A 128 -9.72 -3.14 -3.64
N GLN A 129 -10.22 -1.99 -3.22
CA GLN A 129 -9.78 -1.31 -2.01
C GLN A 129 -10.72 -1.58 -0.84
N ALA A 130 -11.77 -2.41 -1.03
CA ALA A 130 -12.69 -2.77 0.03
C ALA A 130 -11.99 -3.62 1.09
N VAL A 131 -12.22 -3.24 2.34
CA VAL A 131 -11.71 -3.95 3.52
C VAL A 131 -12.85 -4.78 4.08
N GLN A 132 -12.63 -6.09 4.16
CA GLN A 132 -13.56 -7.04 4.75
C GLN A 132 -13.00 -7.55 6.07
N GLN A 133 -13.85 -8.16 6.91
CA GLN A 133 -13.41 -8.74 8.18
C GLN A 133 -12.21 -9.68 8.02
N ALA A 134 -12.18 -10.48 6.95
CA ALA A 134 -11.05 -11.38 6.64
C ALA A 134 -9.72 -10.64 6.46
N HIS A 135 -9.71 -9.40 5.94
CA HIS A 135 -8.49 -8.61 5.84
C HIS A 135 -8.01 -8.14 7.21
N VAL A 136 -8.95 -7.69 8.06
CA VAL A 136 -8.65 -7.24 9.42
C VAL A 136 -8.09 -8.40 10.24
N ASP A 137 -8.78 -9.54 10.25
CA ASP A 137 -8.36 -10.72 11.01
C ASP A 137 -6.99 -11.24 10.53
N ALA A 138 -6.77 -11.33 9.21
CA ALA A 138 -5.51 -11.84 8.67
C ALA A 138 -4.33 -10.89 8.95
N THR A 139 -4.50 -9.58 8.75
CA THR A 139 -3.42 -8.61 9.01
C THR A 139 -3.09 -8.50 10.50
N TYR A 140 -4.10 -8.62 11.37
CA TYR A 140 -3.90 -8.74 12.82
C TYR A 140 -3.14 -10.02 13.17
N GLY A 141 -3.53 -11.17 12.60
CA GLY A 141 -2.85 -12.45 12.83
C GLY A 141 -1.39 -12.45 12.38
N VAL A 142 -1.06 -11.76 11.28
CA VAL A 142 0.34 -11.57 10.84
C VAL A 142 1.11 -10.73 11.86
N ALA A 143 0.52 -9.64 12.34
CA ALA A 143 1.15 -8.75 13.31
C ALA A 143 1.41 -9.47 14.66
N GLU A 144 0.44 -10.24 15.15
CA GLU A 144 0.57 -11.08 16.34
C GLU A 144 1.66 -12.15 16.15
N ALA A 145 1.69 -12.82 15.00
CA ALA A 145 2.70 -13.82 14.70
C ALA A 145 4.13 -13.24 14.67
N VAL A 146 4.31 -12.04 14.11
CA VAL A 146 5.60 -11.35 14.12
C VAL A 146 5.99 -10.94 15.54
N GLY A 147 5.09 -10.29 16.28
CA GLY A 147 5.33 -9.90 17.67
C GLY A 147 5.72 -11.08 18.55
N ALA A 148 4.98 -12.18 18.46
CA ALA A 148 5.28 -13.42 19.17
C ALA A 148 6.62 -14.03 18.75
N ALA A 149 6.95 -14.02 17.44
CA ALA A 149 8.22 -14.57 16.95
C ALA A 149 9.44 -13.77 17.42
N ILE A 150 9.32 -12.45 17.59
CA ILE A 150 10.36 -11.60 18.19
C ILE A 150 10.46 -11.87 19.70
N ALA A 151 9.33 -11.93 20.41
CA ALA A 151 9.29 -12.19 21.85
C ALA A 151 9.78 -13.60 22.24
N ALA A 152 9.76 -14.56 21.31
CA ALA A 152 10.12 -15.95 21.57
C ALA A 152 11.61 -16.20 21.86
N SER A 153 12.49 -15.21 21.65
CA SER A 153 13.93 -15.35 21.87
C SER A 153 14.52 -14.06 22.43
N PRO A 154 15.27 -14.11 23.55
CA PRO A 154 16.01 -12.95 24.05
C PRO A 154 16.96 -12.34 23.00
N ALA A 155 17.54 -13.17 22.12
CA ALA A 155 18.41 -12.66 21.06
C ALA A 155 17.64 -11.88 19.98
N ARG A 156 16.40 -12.29 19.67
CA ARG A 156 15.53 -11.57 18.72
C ARG A 156 15.01 -10.28 19.35
N LEU A 157 14.61 -10.34 20.62
CA LEU A 157 14.17 -9.16 21.37
C LEU A 157 15.30 -8.12 21.51
N ALA A 158 16.51 -8.56 21.88
CA ALA A 158 17.67 -7.67 21.97
C ALA A 158 18.04 -7.05 20.61
N ALA A 159 17.90 -7.79 19.51
CA ALA A 159 18.11 -7.24 18.17
C ALA A 159 17.07 -6.16 17.80
N ALA A 160 15.82 -6.33 18.24
CA ALA A 160 14.72 -5.43 17.93
C ALA A 160 14.72 -4.16 18.81
N ALA A 161 14.89 -4.34 20.12
CA ALA A 161 14.68 -3.30 21.14
C ALA A 161 15.97 -2.87 21.87
N GLY A 162 17.11 -3.51 21.58
CA GLY A 162 18.38 -3.28 22.27
C GLY A 162 18.59 -4.17 23.49
N ASP A 163 19.82 -4.19 24.01
CA ASP A 163 20.22 -5.03 25.14
C ASP A 163 19.45 -4.71 26.43
N CYS A 164 18.93 -3.49 26.58
CA CYS A 164 18.10 -3.07 27.72
C CYS A 164 16.83 -3.91 27.87
N ALA A 165 16.26 -4.41 26.76
CA ALA A 165 15.03 -5.21 26.82
C ALA A 165 15.24 -6.61 27.43
N VAL A 166 16.50 -7.00 27.70
CA VAL A 166 16.87 -8.34 28.20
C VAL A 166 17.91 -8.30 29.32
N ASP A 167 18.27 -7.14 29.85
CA ASP A 167 19.33 -6.99 30.87
C ASP A 167 18.84 -7.26 32.30
N GLY A 168 17.51 -7.26 32.51
CA GLY A 168 16.87 -7.46 33.81
C GLY A 168 16.85 -6.21 34.72
N ASP A 169 17.19 -5.03 34.19
CA ASP A 169 17.13 -3.75 34.90
C ASP A 169 15.83 -3.00 34.58
N ALA A 170 14.80 -3.25 35.38
CA ALA A 170 13.50 -2.59 35.26
C ALA A 170 13.53 -1.05 35.30
N SER A 171 14.65 -0.42 35.69
CA SER A 171 14.76 1.04 35.74
C SER A 171 14.93 1.69 34.37
N ASN A 172 15.29 0.92 33.33
CA ASN A 172 15.46 1.41 31.96
C ASN A 172 14.41 0.89 30.96
N ASP A 173 13.50 0.01 31.40
CA ASP A 173 12.47 -0.62 30.55
C ASP A 173 11.61 0.40 29.78
N GLU A 174 11.18 1.48 30.43
CA GLU A 174 10.37 2.53 29.79
C GLU A 174 11.12 3.23 28.66
N ASP A 175 12.40 3.56 28.87
CA ASP A 175 13.25 4.19 27.86
C ASP A 175 13.53 3.21 26.71
N CYS A 176 13.76 1.93 27.03
CA CYS A 176 14.00 0.87 26.06
C CYS A 176 12.80 0.67 25.12
N LEU A 177 11.59 0.56 25.69
CA LEU A 177 10.37 0.45 24.91
C LEU A 177 10.13 1.71 24.06
N ALA A 178 10.39 2.90 24.61
CA ALA A 178 10.25 4.15 23.88
C ALA A 178 11.22 4.25 22.69
N GLU A 179 12.46 3.76 22.83
CA GLU A 179 13.43 3.68 21.74
C GLU A 179 12.98 2.70 20.64
N LEU A 180 12.47 1.51 21.02
CA LEU A 180 11.87 0.58 20.06
C LEU A 180 10.73 1.25 19.29
N ILE A 181 9.79 1.90 19.98
CA ILE A 181 8.63 2.53 19.33
C ILE A 181 9.08 3.62 18.35
N ARG A 182 10.07 4.45 18.71
CA ARG A 182 10.59 5.49 17.80
C ARG A 182 11.26 4.88 16.57
N ALA A 183 12.17 3.93 16.78
CA ALA A 183 12.96 3.34 15.70
C ALA A 183 12.13 2.46 14.78
N PHE A 184 11.36 1.52 15.35
CA PHE A 184 10.49 0.64 14.56
C PHE A 184 9.28 1.38 14.00
N GLY A 185 8.70 2.31 14.77
CA GLY A 185 7.57 3.11 14.32
C GLY A 185 7.90 3.99 13.13
N GLU A 186 9.10 4.56 13.02
CA GLU A 186 9.49 5.32 11.83
C GLU A 186 9.47 4.45 10.57
N GLN A 187 9.96 3.21 10.68
CA GLN A 187 9.98 2.25 9.58
C GLN A 187 8.56 1.77 9.22
N ALA A 188 7.77 1.35 10.22
CA ALA A 188 6.46 0.75 10.02
C ALA A 188 5.40 1.78 9.61
N LEU A 189 5.42 2.97 10.23
CA LEU A 189 4.47 4.04 9.95
C LEU A 189 4.92 4.92 8.78
N ARG A 190 6.19 4.84 8.39
CA ARG A 190 6.83 5.63 7.31
C ARG A 190 6.62 7.12 7.48
N ARG A 191 6.71 7.61 8.72
CA ARG A 191 6.59 9.02 9.11
C ARG A 191 7.37 9.30 10.38
N PRO A 192 7.62 10.57 10.73
CA PRO A 192 8.16 10.92 12.04
C PRO A 192 7.27 10.38 13.16
N VAL A 193 7.90 9.80 14.18
CA VAL A 193 7.24 9.34 15.41
C VAL A 193 7.35 10.43 16.47
N THR A 194 6.22 10.91 16.95
CA THR A 194 6.14 11.94 17.99
C THR A 194 6.11 11.33 19.40
N ASP A 195 6.32 12.14 20.44
CA ASP A 195 6.17 11.65 21.82
C ASP A 195 4.72 11.24 22.14
N GLU A 196 3.72 11.81 21.46
CA GLU A 196 2.33 11.36 21.56
C GLU A 196 2.15 9.97 20.96
N ASP A 197 2.80 9.69 19.83
CA ASP A 197 2.82 8.35 19.24
C ASP A 197 3.48 7.35 20.21
N VAL A 198 4.61 7.71 20.82
CA VAL A 198 5.27 6.86 21.81
C VAL A 198 4.34 6.52 22.96
N ALA A 199 3.67 7.53 23.53
CA ALA A 199 2.72 7.32 24.62
C ALA A 199 1.51 6.46 24.22
N PHE A 200 1.04 6.59 22.98
CA PHE A 200 -0.07 5.80 22.43
C PHE A 200 0.33 4.34 22.20
N TYR A 201 1.44 4.10 21.50
CA TYR A 201 1.87 2.75 21.16
C TYR A 201 2.45 1.98 22.34
N ALA A 202 2.87 2.65 23.43
CA ALA A 202 3.29 1.98 24.66
C ALA A 202 2.12 1.43 25.49
N GLN A 203 0.87 1.83 25.24
CA GLN A 203 -0.29 1.42 26.05
C GLN A 203 -0.46 -0.10 26.22
N PRO A 204 -0.26 -0.95 25.18
CA PRO A 204 -0.40 -2.40 25.33
C PRO A 204 0.56 -3.01 26.34
N ALA A 205 1.77 -2.44 26.48
CA ALA A 205 2.78 -2.94 27.41
C ALA A 205 2.45 -2.66 28.89
N GLY A 206 1.48 -1.77 29.17
CA GLY A 206 1.08 -1.47 30.53
C GLY A 206 2.15 -0.68 31.30
N ALA A 207 2.59 -1.22 32.44
CA ALA A 207 3.54 -0.56 33.33
C ALA A 207 4.74 -1.48 33.60
N ALA A 208 5.94 -0.89 33.62
CA ALA A 208 7.18 -1.62 33.86
C ALA A 208 7.18 -2.37 35.22
N PRO A 209 7.92 -3.49 35.35
CA PRO A 209 8.80 -4.08 34.33
C PRO A 209 8.05 -4.72 33.16
N PHE A 210 8.64 -4.66 31.97
CA PHE A 210 8.06 -5.27 30.77
C PHE A 210 8.59 -6.69 30.56
N GLU A 211 7.68 -7.59 30.18
CA GLU A 211 8.00 -8.93 29.73
C GLU A 211 8.18 -8.95 28.21
N ALA A 212 8.85 -9.98 27.67
CA ALA A 212 9.07 -10.08 26.22
C ALA A 212 7.78 -10.01 25.38
N ALA A 213 6.66 -10.51 25.93
CA ALA A 213 5.36 -10.45 25.27
C ALA A 213 4.83 -9.02 25.10
N ASP A 214 5.14 -8.12 26.04
CA ASP A 214 4.69 -6.72 26.00
C ASP A 214 5.31 -5.98 24.81
N TYR A 215 6.60 -6.21 24.53
CA TYR A 215 7.26 -5.73 23.32
C TYR A 215 6.63 -6.30 22.04
N GLY A 216 6.25 -7.59 22.08
CA GLY A 216 5.54 -8.26 20.99
C GLY A 216 4.19 -7.60 20.68
N ASP A 217 3.42 -7.26 21.71
CA ASP A 217 2.12 -6.59 21.58
C ASP A 217 2.26 -5.17 21.00
N VAL A 218 3.31 -4.44 21.40
CA VAL A 218 3.62 -3.11 20.84
C VAL A 218 4.01 -3.20 19.36
N ILE A 219 4.83 -4.18 18.97
CA ILE A 219 5.17 -4.46 17.56
C ILE A 219 3.89 -4.78 16.78
N ALA A 220 3.01 -5.62 17.31
CA ALA A 220 1.77 -5.99 16.66
C ALA A 220 0.83 -4.77 16.48
N LEU A 221 0.75 -3.88 17.48
CA LEU A 221 -0.03 -2.64 17.36
C LEU A 221 0.51 -1.70 16.28
N LEU A 222 1.83 -1.52 16.19
CA LEU A 222 2.47 -0.71 15.13
C LEU A 222 2.20 -1.30 13.75
N MET A 223 2.25 -2.63 13.60
CA MET A 223 1.99 -3.32 12.34
C MET A 223 0.53 -3.32 11.88
N THR A 224 -0.42 -3.07 12.79
CA THR A 224 -1.84 -2.95 12.49
C THR A 224 -2.31 -1.50 12.32
N SER A 225 -1.39 -0.54 12.44
CA SER A 225 -1.67 0.88 12.24
C SER A 225 -2.15 1.16 10.81
N PRO A 226 -3.12 2.08 10.60
CA PRO A 226 -3.49 2.54 9.27
C PRO A 226 -2.30 3.07 8.45
N HIS A 227 -1.29 3.67 9.09
CA HIS A 227 -0.09 4.14 8.39
C HIS A 227 0.78 2.99 7.86
N MET A 228 0.70 1.79 8.45
CA MET A 228 1.35 0.59 7.93
C MET A 228 0.55 0.01 6.75
N LEU A 229 -0.76 -0.10 6.92
CA LEU A 229 -1.64 -0.80 5.96
C LEU A 229 -2.02 0.03 4.73
N TYR A 230 -1.94 1.36 4.80
CA TYR A 230 -2.37 2.28 3.75
C TYR A 230 -1.31 3.35 3.44
N PHE A 231 -1.44 3.97 2.28
CA PHE A 231 -0.79 5.23 1.98
C PHE A 231 -1.64 6.36 2.57
N VAL A 232 -1.26 6.78 3.77
CA VAL A 232 -1.84 7.95 4.44
C VAL A 232 -1.04 9.18 4.01
N GLU A 233 -1.69 10.08 3.28
CA GLU A 233 -1.05 11.29 2.74
C GLU A 233 -1.85 12.51 3.22
N HIS A 234 -1.31 13.22 4.20
CA HIS A 234 -1.86 14.46 4.74
C HIS A 234 -1.29 15.67 4.00
N GLY A 235 -0.10 15.53 3.41
CA GLY A 235 0.66 16.60 2.76
C GLY A 235 1.07 17.73 3.71
N ARG A 236 1.62 18.80 3.13
CA ARG A 236 2.08 20.01 3.83
C ARG A 236 1.07 21.14 3.67
N ASP A 237 0.75 21.82 4.78
CA ASP A 237 0.01 23.09 4.97
C ASP A 237 -1.08 23.49 3.92
N GLU A 238 -2.34 23.49 4.40
CA GLU A 238 -3.61 24.08 3.90
C GLU A 238 -4.16 23.79 2.48
N ALA A 239 -5.25 23.00 2.49
CA ALA A 239 -6.61 23.30 1.98
C ALA A 239 -6.78 23.95 0.60
N GLY A 240 -6.54 23.16 -0.44
CA GLY A 240 -7.22 23.27 -1.74
C GLY A 240 -7.68 21.88 -2.21
N ASP A 241 -8.08 21.73 -3.48
CA ASP A 241 -8.38 20.41 -4.07
C ASP A 241 -7.12 19.53 -4.29
N LYS A 242 -5.93 20.08 -4.00
CA LYS A 242 -4.63 19.42 -4.14
C LYS A 242 -3.77 19.72 -2.91
N VAL A 243 -3.04 18.72 -2.45
CA VAL A 243 -2.10 18.87 -1.34
C VAL A 243 -0.70 18.47 -1.80
N ALA A 244 0.30 19.30 -1.48
CA ALA A 244 1.69 18.99 -1.75
C ALA A 244 2.19 17.97 -0.74
N LEU A 245 2.82 16.89 -1.20
CA LEU A 245 3.33 15.87 -0.29
C LEU A 245 4.51 16.37 0.56
N ASP A 246 4.66 15.77 1.73
CA ASP A 246 5.86 15.89 2.53
C ASP A 246 6.98 14.92 2.07
N GLY A 247 8.15 15.02 2.70
CA GLY A 247 9.30 14.21 2.33
C GLY A 247 9.10 12.71 2.54
N TYR A 248 8.39 12.31 3.60
CA TYR A 248 8.14 10.92 3.95
C TYR A 248 7.09 10.28 3.03
N GLU A 249 6.07 11.05 2.66
CA GLU A 249 5.08 10.67 1.67
C GLU A 249 5.71 10.49 0.28
N LEU A 250 6.61 11.40 -0.12
CA LEU A 250 7.40 11.26 -1.36
C LEU A 250 8.30 10.02 -1.30
N ALA A 251 9.01 9.80 -0.19
CA ALA A 251 9.84 8.61 0.02
C ALA A 251 9.01 7.34 -0.15
N SER A 252 7.84 7.27 0.49
CA SER A 252 6.93 6.13 0.41
C SER A 252 6.40 5.93 -1.02
N ARG A 253 6.01 7.00 -1.72
CA ARG A 253 5.58 6.85 -3.12
C ARG A 253 6.70 6.32 -4.00
N LEU A 254 7.91 6.86 -3.87
CA LEU A 254 9.07 6.43 -4.64
C LEU A 254 9.44 4.97 -4.35
N SER A 255 9.55 4.58 -3.08
CA SER A 255 9.95 3.22 -2.69
C SER A 255 8.93 2.19 -3.13
N TYR A 256 7.62 2.46 -2.96
CA TYR A 256 6.60 1.50 -3.38
C TYR A 256 6.38 1.48 -4.88
N HIS A 257 6.64 2.58 -5.58
CA HIS A 257 6.61 2.59 -7.04
C HIS A 257 7.72 1.71 -7.62
N PHE A 258 8.97 1.92 -7.19
CA PHE A 258 10.13 1.25 -7.77
C PHE A 258 10.42 -0.11 -7.14
N TRP A 259 10.23 -0.27 -5.83
CA TRP A 259 10.67 -1.46 -5.08
C TRP A 259 9.53 -2.24 -4.43
N GLN A 260 8.28 -1.75 -4.50
CA GLN A 260 7.10 -2.41 -3.93
C GLN A 260 7.23 -2.70 -2.42
N THR A 261 7.95 -1.83 -1.67
CA THR A 261 8.21 -1.99 -0.23
C THR A 261 8.66 -0.66 0.39
N LEU A 262 8.94 -0.67 1.70
CA LEU A 262 9.31 0.49 2.51
C LEU A 262 10.58 1.22 2.01
N PRO A 263 10.69 2.54 2.28
CA PRO A 263 11.90 3.31 2.01
C PRO A 263 13.13 2.71 2.69
N ASP A 264 14.30 2.74 2.04
CA ASP A 264 15.55 2.43 2.74
C ASP A 264 16.05 3.64 3.53
N GLU A 265 17.05 3.42 4.39
CA GLU A 265 17.58 4.46 5.28
C GLU A 265 18.06 5.71 4.50
N ALA A 266 18.67 5.53 3.33
CA ALA A 266 19.10 6.64 2.49
C ALA A 266 17.91 7.50 1.99
N LEU A 267 16.75 6.87 1.74
CA LEU A 267 15.54 7.57 1.33
C LEU A 267 14.81 8.21 2.52
N PHE A 268 14.82 7.55 3.69
CA PHE A 268 14.34 8.16 4.94
C PHE A 268 15.17 9.39 5.33
N GLU A 269 16.50 9.34 5.19
CA GLU A 269 17.34 10.50 5.48
C GLU A 269 17.09 11.66 4.51
N ALA A 270 16.90 11.37 3.22
CA ALA A 270 16.52 12.38 2.25
C ALA A 270 15.12 12.97 2.53
N ALA A 271 14.22 12.19 3.13
CA ALA A 271 12.93 12.68 3.62
C ALA A 271 13.09 13.60 4.85
N ARG A 272 13.83 13.14 5.87
CA ARG A 272 14.08 13.88 7.13
C ARG A 272 14.75 15.22 6.90
N SER A 273 15.77 15.25 6.05
CA SER A 273 16.53 16.46 5.73
C SER A 273 15.76 17.44 4.83
N GLY A 274 14.65 17.02 4.23
CA GLY A 274 13.90 17.79 3.24
C GLY A 274 14.56 17.81 1.85
N GLU A 275 15.62 17.03 1.62
CA GLU A 275 16.28 16.91 0.31
C GLU A 275 15.30 16.44 -0.77
N LEU A 276 14.38 15.53 -0.44
CA LEU A 276 13.31 15.06 -1.34
C LEU A 276 12.33 16.15 -1.78
N LEU A 277 12.27 17.29 -1.08
CA LEU A 277 11.44 18.43 -1.44
C LEU A 277 12.12 19.35 -2.45
N THR A 278 13.37 19.06 -2.82
CA THR A 278 14.13 19.79 -3.84
C THR A 278 14.14 19.00 -5.15
N GLU A 279 14.11 19.71 -6.28
CA GLU A 279 14.15 19.07 -7.61
C GLU A 279 15.40 18.19 -7.78
N ALA A 280 16.56 18.70 -7.36
CA ALA A 280 17.83 17.99 -7.49
C ALA A 280 17.88 16.73 -6.60
N GLY A 281 17.43 16.84 -5.34
CA GLY A 281 17.39 15.72 -4.41
C GLY A 281 16.39 14.65 -4.82
N TYR A 282 15.20 15.05 -5.28
CA TYR A 282 14.19 14.15 -5.82
C TYR A 282 14.73 13.38 -7.05
N GLN A 283 15.30 14.09 -8.03
CA GLN A 283 15.87 13.46 -9.23
C GLN A 283 17.00 12.47 -8.88
N ALA A 284 17.88 12.84 -7.95
CA ALA A 284 18.97 11.96 -7.50
C ALA A 284 18.44 10.64 -6.89
N GLN A 285 17.37 10.72 -6.09
CA GLN A 285 16.74 9.53 -5.51
C GLN A 285 16.01 8.70 -6.58
N VAL A 286 15.33 9.32 -7.54
CA VAL A 286 14.72 8.59 -8.67
C VAL A 286 15.78 7.78 -9.44
N ASP A 287 16.90 8.40 -9.81
CA ASP A 287 17.97 7.72 -10.55
C ASP A 287 18.57 6.56 -9.74
N ARG A 288 18.79 6.76 -8.43
CA ARG A 288 19.29 5.73 -7.52
C ARG A 288 18.33 4.54 -7.40
N LEU A 289 17.06 4.82 -7.16
CA LEU A 289 16.03 3.78 -7.02
C LEU A 289 15.89 3.00 -8.33
N PHE A 290 15.87 3.70 -9.47
CA PHE A 290 15.76 3.07 -10.79
C PHE A 290 16.96 2.17 -11.13
N ALA A 291 18.18 2.57 -10.75
CA ALA A 291 19.38 1.78 -10.97
C ALA A 291 19.48 0.52 -10.08
N SER A 292 18.66 0.41 -9.04
CA SER A 292 18.67 -0.72 -8.10
C SER A 292 18.18 -2.02 -8.75
N PRO A 293 18.80 -3.18 -8.41
CA PRO A 293 18.27 -4.50 -8.80
C PRO A 293 16.81 -4.72 -8.37
N ARG A 294 16.40 -4.15 -7.22
CA ARG A 294 15.01 -4.25 -6.71
C ARG A 294 13.98 -3.72 -7.72
N THR A 295 14.34 -2.70 -8.49
CA THR A 295 13.48 -2.14 -9.55
C THR A 295 13.28 -3.11 -10.70
N ARG A 296 14.32 -3.88 -11.06
CA ARG A 296 14.19 -4.91 -12.10
C ARG A 296 13.22 -6.01 -11.66
N ASP A 297 13.30 -6.41 -10.39
CA ASP A 297 12.42 -7.43 -9.83
C ASP A 297 10.95 -6.94 -9.78
N ALA A 298 10.73 -5.71 -9.33
CA ALA A 298 9.42 -5.07 -9.30
C ALA A 298 8.80 -4.92 -10.69
N LEU A 299 9.57 -4.44 -11.68
CA LEU A 299 9.12 -4.36 -13.07
C LEU A 299 8.82 -5.75 -13.65
N GLY A 300 9.67 -6.75 -13.35
CA GLY A 300 9.43 -8.13 -13.75
C GLY A 300 8.12 -8.68 -13.18
N ALA A 301 7.82 -8.40 -11.92
CA ALA A 301 6.55 -8.77 -11.28
C ALA A 301 5.36 -8.07 -11.96
N PHE A 302 5.46 -6.75 -12.20
CA PHE A 302 4.45 -5.99 -12.91
C PHE A 302 4.13 -6.58 -14.29
N PHE A 303 5.15 -6.90 -15.11
CA PHE A 303 4.92 -7.49 -16.42
C PHE A 303 4.33 -8.90 -16.35
N ARG A 304 4.71 -9.73 -15.37
CA ARG A 304 4.07 -11.03 -15.16
C ARG A 304 2.60 -10.90 -14.81
N GLU A 305 2.25 -9.97 -13.94
CA GLU A 305 0.85 -9.73 -13.55
C GLU A 305 0.03 -9.10 -14.68
N TRP A 306 0.62 -8.16 -15.43
CA TRP A 306 -0.05 -7.49 -16.55
C TRP A 306 -0.30 -8.43 -17.72
N LEU A 307 0.65 -9.32 -18.02
CA LEU A 307 0.54 -10.32 -19.09
C LEU A 307 -0.16 -11.61 -18.64
N GLU A 308 -0.60 -11.70 -17.38
CA GLU A 308 -1.16 -12.91 -16.75
C GLU A 308 -0.26 -14.15 -16.92
N ASN A 309 1.06 -13.92 -16.98
CA ASN A 309 2.06 -14.94 -17.27
C ASN A 309 2.72 -15.46 -15.98
N THR A 310 1.90 -15.96 -15.05
CA THR A 310 2.35 -16.52 -13.77
C THR A 310 2.80 -17.98 -13.86
N VAL A 311 2.82 -18.59 -15.05
CA VAL A 311 2.96 -20.06 -15.25
C VAL A 311 4.23 -20.48 -16.01
N LEU A 312 5.08 -19.55 -16.46
CA LEU A 312 6.33 -19.95 -17.14
C LEU A 312 7.51 -19.98 -16.15
N GLU A 313 7.65 -21.13 -15.48
CA GLU A 313 8.89 -21.61 -14.86
C GLU A 313 9.87 -22.18 -15.90
#